data_AF-A0A3D3I3I7-F1
#
_entry.id   AF-A0A3D3I3I7-F1
#
_cell.length_a   1.000
_cell.length_b   1.000
_cell.length_c   1.000
_cell.angle_alpha   90.00
_cell.angle_beta   90.00
_cell.angle_gamma   90.00
#
_symmetry.space_group_name_H-M   'P 1'
#
loop_
_entity.id
_entity.type
_entity.pdbx_description
1 polymer ?
#
loop_
_entity_poly.entity_id
_entity_poly.type
_entity_poly.pdbx_seq_one_letter_code
_entity_poly.pdbx_strand_id
1 'polypeptide(L)'
;LIWRDFYQMIMSRFPQAMTTSFKPEYRDLVWPGPTEHFEAWKQGQTGYPIVDAAMRELRQTGWMHNRLRMIVASFLTKDLLVSWQEGEAHFARYLLDFDLASNNGGWQWAASTGVDAQPYFRIFNPITQSQKFDPEGTYIRRWVPEIAHLDAKDIHAPWQLGLMAPADYPAPIVDHATQRALALELLAKK
;
A
#
# COMPACT_ATOMS: atom_id res chain seq x y z
N LEU A 1 18.73 -7.47 -8.70
CA LEU A 1 20.07 -6.97 -8.35
C LEU A 1 20.25 -5.51 -8.80
N ILE A 2 20.11 -5.20 -10.09
CA ILE A 2 20.31 -3.83 -10.62
C ILE A 2 19.44 -2.76 -9.92
N TRP A 3 18.18 -3.06 -9.58
CA TRP A 3 17.32 -2.12 -8.84
C TRP A 3 17.84 -1.75 -7.44
N ARG A 4 18.46 -2.70 -6.74
CA ARG A 4 19.10 -2.43 -5.44
C ARG A 4 20.27 -1.46 -5.63
N ASP A 5 21.13 -1.75 -6.59
CA ASP A 5 22.31 -0.94 -6.87
C ASP A 5 21.89 0.48 -7.33
N PHE A 6 20.85 0.58 -8.15
CA PHE A 6 20.24 1.86 -8.54
C PHE A 6 19.81 2.69 -7.32
N TYR A 7 19.04 2.12 -6.39
CA TYR A 7 18.61 2.85 -5.20
C TYR A 7 19.78 3.25 -4.30
N GLN A 8 20.81 2.41 -4.17
CA GLN A 8 22.02 2.78 -3.43
C GLN A 8 22.79 3.92 -4.10
N MET A 9 22.88 3.94 -5.44
CA MET A 9 23.49 5.05 -6.18
C MET A 9 22.71 6.36 -5.98
N ILE A 10 21.38 6.32 -6.04
CA ILE A 10 20.54 7.50 -5.78
C ILE A 10 20.78 8.02 -4.38
N MET A 11 20.76 7.15 -3.37
CA MET A 11 21.00 7.54 -1.98
C MET A 11 22.39 8.15 -1.78
N SER A 12 23.42 7.56 -2.37
CA SER A 12 24.79 8.07 -2.31
C SER A 12 24.93 9.46 -2.93
N ARG A 13 24.25 9.70 -4.06
CA ARG A 13 24.34 10.96 -4.80
C ARG A 13 23.41 12.05 -4.26
N PHE A 14 22.28 11.66 -3.67
CA PHE A 14 21.20 12.54 -3.23
C PHE A 14 20.72 12.16 -1.82
N PRO A 15 21.54 12.35 -0.78
CA PRO A 15 21.21 11.93 0.59
C PRO A 15 19.92 12.57 1.14
N GLN A 16 19.53 13.75 0.65
CA GLN A 16 18.27 14.41 1.01
C GLN A 16 17.02 13.60 0.63
N ALA A 17 17.12 12.69 -0.35
CA ALA A 17 16.03 11.81 -0.75
C ALA A 17 15.64 10.82 0.36
N MET A 18 16.52 10.60 1.34
CA MET A 18 16.23 9.71 2.47
C MET A 18 15.16 10.26 3.41
N THR A 19 15.08 11.59 3.53
CA THR A 19 14.19 12.25 4.49
C THR A 19 13.09 13.06 3.83
N THR A 20 13.19 13.36 2.54
CA THR A 20 12.23 14.19 1.81
C THR A 20 11.88 13.59 0.45
N SER A 21 10.73 13.99 -0.09
CA SER A 21 10.37 13.70 -1.48
C SER A 21 11.49 14.18 -2.42
N PHE A 22 11.94 13.28 -3.30
CA PHE A 22 13.02 13.58 -4.25
C PHE A 22 12.64 14.77 -5.13
N LYS A 23 11.43 14.70 -5.72
CA LYS A 23 10.80 15.77 -6.49
C LYS A 23 10.41 16.93 -5.57
N PRO A 24 10.99 18.13 -5.76
CA PRO A 24 10.78 19.28 -4.87
C PRO A 24 9.31 19.66 -4.68
N GLU A 25 8.50 19.57 -5.74
CA GLU A 25 7.08 19.93 -5.74
C GLU A 25 6.22 19.11 -4.77
N TYR A 26 6.71 17.96 -4.28
CA TYR A 26 6.00 17.09 -3.35
C TYR A 26 6.59 17.09 -1.93
N ARG A 27 7.52 18.01 -1.62
CA ARG A 27 8.14 18.08 -0.28
C ARG A 27 7.20 18.66 0.77
N ASP A 28 6.40 19.64 0.37
CA ASP A 28 5.45 20.34 1.24
C ASP A 28 4.01 19.78 1.09
N LEU A 29 3.88 18.58 0.51
CA LEU A 29 2.60 17.94 0.31
C LEU A 29 1.96 17.58 1.67
N VAL A 30 0.80 18.18 1.94
CA VAL A 30 0.02 17.87 3.13
C VAL A 30 -0.86 16.66 2.85
N TRP A 31 -0.63 15.58 3.60
CA TRP A 31 -1.37 14.33 3.49
C TRP A 31 -2.64 14.40 4.35
N PRO A 32 -3.85 14.42 3.76
CA PRO A 32 -5.10 14.65 4.50
C PRO A 32 -5.65 13.38 5.19
N GLY A 33 -5.02 12.22 5.00
CA GLY A 33 -5.46 10.95 5.57
C GLY A 33 -5.55 11.01 7.09
N PRO A 34 -6.70 10.65 7.70
CA PRO A 34 -6.84 10.65 9.15
C PRO A 34 -5.99 9.53 9.77
N THR A 35 -5.50 9.76 10.99
CA THR A 35 -4.64 8.80 11.71
C THR A 35 -5.30 7.42 11.87
N GLU A 36 -6.63 7.36 11.99
CA GLU A 36 -7.39 6.11 12.08
C GLU A 36 -7.22 5.20 10.85
N HIS A 37 -7.10 5.78 9.64
CA HIS A 37 -6.83 5.00 8.44
C HIS A 37 -5.46 4.34 8.50
N PHE A 38 -4.45 5.05 9.01
CA PHE A 38 -3.11 4.49 9.18
C PHE A 38 -3.09 3.37 10.23
N GLU A 39 -3.81 3.53 11.34
CA GLU A 39 -3.95 2.47 12.34
C GLU A 39 -4.63 1.21 11.76
N ALA A 40 -5.73 1.37 11.03
CA ALA A 40 -6.40 0.25 10.35
C ALA A 40 -5.49 -0.45 9.35
N TRP A 41 -4.70 0.31 8.58
CA TRP A 41 -3.70 -0.23 7.65
C TRP A 41 -2.61 -1.03 8.37
N LYS A 42 -2.03 -0.50 9.44
CA LYS A 42 -1.03 -1.23 10.25
C LYS A 42 -1.60 -2.52 10.82
N GLN A 43 -2.88 -2.52 11.18
CA GLN A 43 -3.59 -3.65 11.80
C GLN A 43 -4.10 -4.69 10.78
N GLY A 44 -4.16 -4.35 9.50
CA GLY A 44 -4.76 -5.22 8.48
C GLY A 44 -6.27 -5.37 8.70
N GLN A 45 -6.93 -4.23 8.92
CA GLN A 45 -8.38 -4.09 9.14
C GLN A 45 -8.95 -3.00 8.22
N THR A 46 -8.43 -2.88 7.00
CA THR A 46 -8.88 -1.90 6.01
C THR A 46 -10.19 -2.29 5.34
N GLY A 47 -10.58 -3.56 5.45
CA GLY A 47 -11.70 -4.13 4.72
C GLY A 47 -11.34 -4.52 3.28
N TYR A 48 -10.08 -4.32 2.84
CA TYR A 48 -9.55 -4.77 1.55
C TYR A 48 -8.70 -6.03 1.74
N PRO A 49 -9.21 -7.23 1.40
CA PRO A 49 -8.60 -8.50 1.79
C PRO A 49 -7.13 -8.69 1.40
N ILE A 50 -6.73 -8.24 0.20
CA ILE A 50 -5.33 -8.36 -0.23
C ILE A 50 -4.38 -7.47 0.57
N VAL A 51 -4.86 -6.29 0.98
CA VAL A 51 -4.09 -5.35 1.82
C VAL A 51 -4.01 -5.92 3.22
N ASP A 52 -5.14 -6.36 3.77
CA ASP A 52 -5.22 -6.91 5.11
C ASP A 52 -4.38 -8.18 5.25
N ALA A 53 -4.46 -9.08 4.28
CA ALA A 53 -3.62 -10.27 4.19
C ALA A 53 -2.11 -9.93 4.16
N ALA A 54 -1.71 -8.96 3.35
CA ALA A 54 -0.33 -8.49 3.27
C ALA A 54 0.17 -7.89 4.60
N MET A 55 -0.62 -7.02 5.22
CA MET A 55 -0.24 -6.37 6.48
C MET A 55 -0.17 -7.37 7.65
N ARG A 56 -1.02 -8.41 7.64
CA ARG A 56 -0.96 -9.52 8.60
C ARG A 56 0.25 -10.43 8.36
N GLU A 57 0.56 -10.77 7.10
CA GLU A 57 1.79 -11.52 6.73
C GLU A 57 3.05 -10.81 7.23
N LEU A 58 3.16 -9.50 6.96
CA LEU A 58 4.31 -8.70 7.38
C LEU A 58 4.51 -8.74 8.89
N ARG A 59 3.43 -8.56 9.66
CA ARG A 59 3.50 -8.56 11.12
C ARG A 59 3.92 -9.92 11.70
N GLN A 60 3.46 -11.01 11.09
CA GLN A 60 3.70 -12.35 11.59
C GLN A 60 5.05 -12.95 11.14
N THR A 61 5.53 -12.58 9.95
CA THR A 61 6.70 -13.22 9.33
C THR A 61 7.89 -12.29 9.17
N GLY A 62 7.68 -10.97 9.23
CA GLY A 62 8.69 -9.98 8.88
C GLY A 62 9.08 -9.98 7.41
N TRP A 63 8.29 -10.61 6.55
CA TRP A 63 8.49 -10.63 5.11
C TRP A 63 7.19 -10.28 4.38
N MET A 64 7.32 -9.75 3.17
CA MET A 64 6.19 -9.50 2.28
C MET A 64 6.67 -9.60 0.83
N HIS A 65 5.90 -10.29 -0.01
CA HIS A 65 6.21 -10.38 -1.44
C HIS A 65 6.24 -9.00 -2.09
N ASN A 66 7.17 -8.75 -3.02
CA ASN A 66 7.36 -7.42 -3.61
C ASN A 66 6.09 -6.84 -4.26
N ARG A 67 5.27 -7.65 -4.93
CA ARG A 67 3.99 -7.20 -5.49
C ARG A 67 3.04 -6.68 -4.41
N LEU A 68 2.99 -7.36 -3.25
CA LEU A 68 2.15 -6.94 -2.13
C LEU A 68 2.68 -5.65 -1.52
N ARG A 69 4.00 -5.47 -1.42
CA ARG A 69 4.62 -4.19 -1.00
C ARG A 69 4.15 -3.03 -1.86
N MET A 70 4.12 -3.22 -3.19
CA MET A 70 3.63 -2.20 -4.12
C MET A 70 2.13 -1.91 -3.91
N ILE A 71 1.30 -2.95 -3.69
CA ILE A 71 -0.15 -2.80 -3.47
C ILE A 71 -0.41 -2.04 -2.18
N VAL A 72 0.17 -2.44 -1.05
CA VAL A 72 -0.09 -1.80 0.24
C VAL A 72 0.48 -0.38 0.32
N ALA A 73 1.61 -0.12 -0.35
CA ALA A 73 2.17 1.24 -0.43
C ALA A 73 1.34 2.16 -1.33
N SER A 74 0.84 1.65 -2.46
CA SER A 74 -0.13 2.39 -3.29
C SER A 74 -1.40 2.67 -2.50
N PHE A 75 -1.93 1.68 -1.77
CA PHE A 75 -3.15 1.85 -0.98
C PHE A 75 -2.96 2.91 0.12
N LEU A 76 -1.86 2.85 0.88
CA LEU A 76 -1.58 3.85 1.91
C LEU A 76 -1.51 5.28 1.35
N THR A 77 -0.81 5.45 0.22
CA THR A 77 -0.56 6.80 -0.34
C THR A 77 -1.68 7.32 -1.23
N LYS A 78 -2.45 6.46 -1.89
CA LYS A 78 -3.46 6.86 -2.90
C LYS A 78 -4.90 6.56 -2.49
N ASP A 79 -5.12 5.59 -1.61
CA ASP A 79 -6.45 5.27 -1.10
C ASP A 79 -6.66 5.86 0.30
N LEU A 80 -5.63 5.85 1.15
CA LEU A 80 -5.73 6.41 2.50
C LEU A 80 -5.22 7.84 2.60
N LEU A 81 -4.52 8.32 1.57
CA LEU A 81 -3.91 9.65 1.52
C LEU A 81 -3.00 9.96 2.72
N VAL A 82 -2.27 8.94 3.18
CA VAL A 82 -1.31 9.01 4.29
C VAL A 82 0.11 9.15 3.72
N SER A 83 0.98 9.83 4.48
CA SER A 83 2.37 10.04 4.07
C SER A 83 3.10 8.72 3.86
N TRP A 84 3.83 8.63 2.74
CA TRP A 84 4.70 7.50 2.45
C TRP A 84 5.79 7.31 3.51
N GLN A 85 6.19 8.37 4.22
CA GLN A 85 7.19 8.30 5.29
C GLN A 85 6.68 7.50 6.49
N GLU A 86 5.38 7.56 6.79
CA GLU A 86 4.79 6.77 7.86
C GLU A 86 4.79 5.27 7.52
N GLY A 87 4.48 4.96 6.26
CA GLY A 87 4.59 3.61 5.71
C GLY A 87 6.03 3.10 5.69
N GLU A 88 6.97 3.94 5.26
CA GLU A 88 8.41 3.67 5.24
C GLU A 88 8.93 3.28 6.63
N ALA A 89 8.61 4.09 7.63
CA ALA A 89 8.96 3.84 9.02
C ALA A 89 8.25 2.60 9.60
N HIS A 90 7.03 2.29 9.15
CA HIS A 90 6.36 1.04 9.52
C HIS A 90 7.08 -0.18 8.94
N PHE A 91 7.42 -0.15 7.67
CA PHE A 91 8.17 -1.23 7.01
C PHE A 91 9.54 -1.45 7.65
N ALA A 92 10.24 -0.38 8.01
CA ALA A 92 11.52 -0.44 8.72
C ALA A 92 11.46 -1.18 10.06
N ARG A 93 10.29 -1.23 10.71
CA ARG A 93 10.10 -1.93 11.99
C ARG A 93 9.89 -3.44 11.85
N TYR A 94 9.38 -3.90 10.71
CA TYR A 94 8.95 -5.30 10.55
C TYR A 94 9.76 -6.08 9.52
N LEU A 95 10.26 -5.44 8.47
CA LEU A 95 10.95 -6.15 7.39
C LEU A 95 12.31 -6.69 7.84
N LEU A 96 12.46 -8.01 7.78
CA LEU A 96 13.74 -8.69 8.02
C LEU A 96 14.77 -8.41 6.92
N ASP A 97 14.30 -8.12 5.70
CA ASP A 97 15.14 -7.76 4.56
C ASP A 97 15.25 -6.25 4.36
N PHE A 98 15.02 -5.46 5.42
CA PHE A 98 15.08 -4.01 5.35
C PHE A 98 16.46 -3.52 4.87
N ASP A 99 16.43 -2.77 3.78
CA ASP A 99 17.53 -1.97 3.26
C ASP A 99 16.97 -0.55 3.03
N LEU A 100 17.58 0.45 3.66
CA LEU A 100 17.06 1.83 3.63
C LEU A 100 16.89 2.33 2.20
N ALA A 101 17.83 2.02 1.31
CA ALA A 101 17.81 2.53 -0.07
C ALA A 101 16.64 1.93 -0.85
N SER A 102 16.50 0.61 -0.79
CA SER A 102 15.43 -0.11 -1.47
C SER A 102 14.06 0.20 -0.86
N ASN A 103 13.96 0.34 0.47
CA ASN A 103 12.71 0.67 1.16
C ASN A 103 12.25 2.09 0.78
N ASN A 104 13.10 3.09 1.01
CA ASN A 104 12.80 4.48 0.68
C ASN A 104 12.47 4.66 -0.82
N GLY A 105 13.27 4.04 -1.69
CA GLY A 105 13.05 4.05 -3.13
C GLY A 105 11.71 3.47 -3.54
N GLY A 106 11.32 2.33 -2.96
CA GLY A 106 10.02 1.70 -3.21
C GLY A 106 8.83 2.55 -2.73
N TRP A 107 8.95 3.18 -1.56
CA TRP A 107 7.91 4.06 -1.03
C TRP A 107 7.74 5.34 -1.86
N GLN A 108 8.84 5.99 -2.24
CA GLN A 108 8.80 7.15 -3.12
C GLN A 108 8.32 6.80 -4.53
N TRP A 109 8.64 5.60 -5.03
CA TRP A 109 8.11 5.08 -6.28
C TRP A 109 6.59 4.95 -6.22
N ALA A 110 6.05 4.34 -5.16
CA ALA A 110 4.61 4.18 -4.97
C ALA A 110 3.89 5.52 -4.82
N ALA A 111 4.50 6.46 -4.07
CA ALA A 111 3.96 7.79 -3.81
C ALA A 111 4.06 8.75 -5.00
N SER A 112 4.78 8.39 -6.08
CA SER A 112 5.04 9.24 -7.27
C SER A 112 6.03 10.39 -7.04
N THR A 113 6.71 10.41 -5.89
CA THR A 113 7.58 11.49 -5.42
C THR A 113 9.08 11.26 -5.68
N GLY A 114 9.45 10.04 -6.08
CA GLY A 114 10.83 9.61 -6.32
C GLY A 114 11.41 9.94 -7.72
N VAL A 115 12.66 9.53 -7.93
CA VAL A 115 13.46 9.77 -9.16
C VAL A 115 12.81 9.18 -10.42
N ASP A 116 12.49 7.88 -10.38
CA ASP A 116 11.82 7.14 -11.47
C ASP A 116 10.46 6.64 -11.00
N ALA A 117 9.70 7.52 -10.36
CA ALA A 117 8.46 7.14 -9.72
C ALA A 117 7.33 6.94 -10.73
N GLN A 118 6.40 6.05 -10.42
CA GLN A 118 5.24 5.84 -11.26
C GLN A 118 4.46 7.15 -11.45
N PRO A 119 3.93 7.43 -12.66
CA PRO A 119 3.11 8.62 -12.88
C PRO A 119 1.97 8.70 -11.86
N TYR A 120 1.73 9.89 -11.28
CA TYR A 120 0.78 10.06 -10.17
C TYR A 120 -0.64 9.60 -10.47
N PHE A 121 -1.03 9.61 -11.76
CA PHE A 121 -2.34 9.17 -12.22
C PHE A 121 -2.48 7.63 -12.35
N ARG A 122 -1.37 6.88 -12.21
CA ARG A 122 -1.41 5.42 -12.12
C ARG A 122 -1.65 5.03 -10.67
N ILE A 123 -2.92 4.84 -10.34
CA ILE A 123 -3.38 4.39 -9.02
C ILE A 123 -3.82 2.93 -9.15
N PHE A 124 -3.29 2.06 -8.29
CA PHE A 124 -3.66 0.65 -8.31
C PHE A 124 -5.07 0.47 -7.75
N ASN A 125 -5.94 -0.21 -8.49
CA ASN A 125 -7.19 -0.68 -7.93
C ASN A 125 -6.93 -1.97 -7.14
N PRO A 126 -7.08 -1.97 -5.80
CA PRO A 126 -6.70 -3.10 -4.96
C PRO A 126 -7.44 -4.39 -5.31
N ILE A 127 -8.71 -4.30 -5.72
CA ILE A 127 -9.53 -5.46 -6.11
C ILE A 127 -8.96 -6.10 -7.37
N THR A 128 -8.70 -5.29 -8.40
CA THR A 128 -8.12 -5.80 -9.66
C THR A 128 -6.72 -6.36 -9.49
N GLN A 129 -5.90 -5.76 -8.62
CA GLN A 129 -4.59 -6.32 -8.27
C GLN A 129 -4.75 -7.65 -7.53
N SER A 130 -5.71 -7.73 -6.60
CA SER A 130 -6.01 -8.95 -5.88
C SER A 130 -6.39 -10.10 -6.82
N GLN A 131 -7.37 -9.88 -7.69
CA GLN A 131 -7.82 -10.90 -8.66
C GLN A 131 -6.71 -11.33 -9.63
N LYS A 132 -5.83 -10.39 -10.01
CA LYS A 132 -4.74 -10.68 -10.94
C LYS A 132 -3.61 -11.51 -10.31
N PHE A 133 -3.29 -11.26 -9.04
CA PHE A 133 -2.11 -11.84 -8.39
C PHE A 133 -2.44 -12.91 -7.34
N ASP A 134 -3.71 -13.10 -7.01
CA ASP A 134 -4.24 -14.17 -6.17
C ASP A 134 -5.61 -14.64 -6.69
N PRO A 135 -5.73 -15.13 -7.94
CA PRO A 135 -7.02 -15.38 -8.60
C PRO A 135 -7.95 -16.35 -7.87
N GLU A 136 -7.40 -17.28 -7.09
CA GLU A 136 -8.16 -18.27 -6.30
C GLU A 136 -8.38 -17.82 -4.83
N GLY A 137 -7.87 -16.64 -4.47
CA GLY A 137 -7.89 -16.14 -3.10
C GLY A 137 -7.04 -16.97 -2.11
N THR A 138 -6.12 -17.80 -2.59
CA THR A 138 -5.37 -18.75 -1.73
C THR A 138 -4.50 -18.00 -0.72
N TYR A 139 -3.88 -16.90 -1.15
CA TYR A 139 -3.10 -16.06 -0.28
C TYR A 139 -3.99 -15.36 0.77
N ILE A 140 -5.14 -14.83 0.34
CA ILE A 140 -6.09 -14.19 1.26
C ILE A 140 -6.61 -15.19 2.31
N ARG A 141 -7.04 -16.39 1.90
CA ARG A 141 -7.55 -17.43 2.82
C ARG A 141 -6.57 -17.77 3.93
N ARG A 142 -5.27 -17.76 3.61
CA ARG A 142 -4.20 -18.06 4.57
C ARG A 142 -4.09 -16.99 5.66
N TRP A 143 -4.23 -15.72 5.31
CA TRP A 143 -3.94 -14.59 6.20
C TRP A 143 -5.19 -13.88 6.75
N VAL A 144 -6.35 -14.14 6.16
CA VAL A 144 -7.66 -13.62 6.55
C VAL A 144 -8.64 -14.80 6.68
N PRO A 145 -8.43 -15.68 7.69
CA PRO A 145 -9.20 -16.91 7.83
C PRO A 145 -10.71 -16.69 8.04
N GLU A 146 -11.11 -15.54 8.58
CA GLU A 146 -12.51 -15.20 8.83
C GLU A 146 -13.37 -15.14 7.54
N ILE A 147 -12.76 -14.88 6.39
CA ILE A 147 -13.44 -14.89 5.08
C ILE A 147 -13.01 -16.07 4.19
N ALA A 148 -12.26 -17.03 4.74
CA ALA A 148 -11.69 -18.12 3.96
C ALA A 148 -12.71 -19.14 3.43
N HIS A 149 -13.99 -18.96 3.74
CA HIS A 149 -15.11 -19.77 3.24
C HIS A 149 -15.76 -19.19 1.97
N LEU A 150 -15.50 -17.92 1.61
CA LEU A 150 -16.05 -17.28 0.41
C LEU A 150 -15.52 -17.95 -0.86
N ASP A 151 -16.18 -17.81 -2.00
CA ASP A 151 -15.64 -18.34 -3.26
C ASP A 151 -14.47 -17.46 -3.79
N ALA A 152 -13.82 -17.90 -4.87
CA ALA A 152 -12.70 -17.17 -5.47
C ALA A 152 -13.07 -15.78 -6.03
N LYS A 153 -14.36 -15.54 -6.32
CA LYS A 153 -14.83 -14.27 -6.85
C LYS A 153 -15.06 -13.26 -5.73
N ASP A 154 -15.77 -13.68 -4.69
CA ASP A 154 -16.27 -12.81 -3.63
C ASP A 154 -15.21 -12.49 -2.57
N ILE A 155 -14.20 -13.36 -2.40
CA ILE A 155 -13.11 -13.17 -1.44
C ILE A 155 -12.29 -11.88 -1.67
N HIS A 156 -12.34 -11.31 -2.88
CA HIS A 156 -11.60 -10.09 -3.21
C HIS A 156 -12.33 -8.80 -2.85
N ALA A 157 -13.65 -8.85 -2.70
CA ALA A 157 -14.47 -7.72 -2.30
C ALA A 157 -15.73 -8.16 -1.50
N PRO A 158 -15.55 -8.71 -0.28
CA PRO A 158 -16.65 -9.32 0.47
C PRO A 158 -17.85 -8.39 0.73
N TRP A 159 -17.60 -7.08 0.83
CA TRP A 159 -18.66 -6.08 1.05
C TRP A 159 -19.65 -5.97 -0.12
N GLN A 160 -19.29 -6.43 -1.32
CA GLN A 160 -20.19 -6.41 -2.48
C GLN A 160 -21.32 -7.44 -2.36
N LEU A 161 -21.23 -8.37 -1.41
CA LEU A 161 -22.31 -9.30 -1.06
C LEU A 161 -23.47 -8.63 -0.31
N GLY A 162 -23.32 -7.37 0.11
CA GLY A 162 -24.36 -6.63 0.82
C GLY A 162 -24.75 -7.31 2.13
N LEU A 163 -26.02 -7.70 2.27
CA LEU A 163 -26.53 -8.39 3.47
C LEU A 163 -25.88 -9.76 3.72
N MET A 164 -25.21 -10.35 2.72
CA MET A 164 -24.48 -11.61 2.84
C MET A 164 -22.99 -11.42 3.14
N ALA A 165 -22.52 -10.17 3.35
CA ALA A 165 -21.13 -9.93 3.71
C ALA A 165 -20.81 -10.54 5.09
N PRO A 166 -19.62 -11.14 5.27
CA PRO A 166 -19.22 -11.72 6.56
C PRO A 166 -19.22 -10.66 7.66
N ALA A 167 -19.97 -10.89 8.74
CA ALA A 167 -20.09 -9.95 9.86
C ALA A 167 -18.77 -9.76 10.64
N ASP A 168 -17.90 -10.77 10.62
CA ASP A 168 -16.64 -10.80 11.36
C ASP A 168 -15.48 -10.13 10.60
N TYR A 169 -15.71 -9.62 9.39
CA TYR A 169 -14.71 -8.92 8.59
C TYR A 169 -15.15 -7.48 8.32
N PRO A 170 -14.27 -6.47 8.53
CA PRO A 170 -14.67 -5.07 8.44
C PRO A 170 -15.12 -4.68 7.02
N ALA A 171 -16.09 -3.76 6.98
CA ALA A 171 -16.42 -3.04 5.75
C ALA A 171 -15.21 -2.19 5.29
N PRO A 172 -15.08 -1.89 3.98
CA PRO A 172 -13.99 -1.07 3.48
C PRO A 172 -14.00 0.31 4.15
N ILE A 173 -12.86 0.71 4.72
CA ILE A 173 -12.72 1.99 5.43
C ILE A 173 -12.79 3.22 4.50
N VAL A 174 -12.62 2.99 3.20
CA VAL A 174 -12.71 4.01 2.15
C VAL A 174 -13.33 3.42 0.88
N ASP A 175 -13.93 4.27 0.05
CA ASP A 175 -14.30 3.92 -1.32
C ASP A 175 -13.16 4.26 -2.30
N HIS A 176 -12.63 3.25 -3.00
CA HIS A 176 -11.52 3.40 -3.95
C HIS A 176 -11.79 4.44 -5.04
N ALA A 177 -13.01 4.48 -5.60
CA ALA A 177 -13.33 5.40 -6.70
C ALA A 177 -13.26 6.87 -6.24
N THR A 178 -13.79 7.13 -5.05
CA THR A 178 -13.73 8.43 -4.38
C THR A 178 -12.29 8.83 -4.07
N GLN A 179 -11.53 7.93 -3.44
CA GLN A 179 -10.14 8.20 -3.06
C GLN A 179 -9.22 8.40 -4.25
N ARG A 180 -9.45 7.67 -5.34
CA ARG A 180 -8.74 7.88 -6.60
C ARG A 180 -8.89 9.32 -7.11
N ALA A 181 -10.08 9.90 -7.02
CA ALA A 181 -10.31 11.30 -7.42
C ALA A 181 -9.56 12.28 -6.50
N LEU A 182 -9.63 12.06 -5.19
CA LEU A 182 -8.93 12.88 -4.19
C LEU A 182 -7.40 12.81 -4.36
N ALA A 183 -6.85 11.61 -4.59
CA ALA A 183 -5.42 11.42 -4.83
C ALA A 183 -4.95 12.13 -6.10
N LEU A 184 -5.75 12.10 -7.16
CA LEU A 184 -5.46 12.83 -8.40
C LEU A 184 -5.43 14.34 -8.16
N GLU A 185 -6.40 14.87 -7.41
CA GLU A 185 -6.45 16.29 -7.06
C GLU A 185 -5.25 16.69 -6.19
N LEU A 186 -4.96 15.91 -5.14
CA LEU A 186 -3.85 16.13 -4.22
C LEU A 186 -2.51 16.22 -4.95
N LEU A 187 -2.26 15.31 -5.91
CA LEU A 187 -0.98 15.19 -6.60
C LEU A 187 -0.89 16.04 -7.88
N ALA A 188 -2.01 16.56 -8.36
CA ALA A 188 -2.05 17.48 -9.49
C ALA A 188 -1.87 18.95 -9.07
N LYS A 189 -2.26 19.31 -7.84
CA LYS A 189 -2.03 20.65 -7.28
C LYS A 189 -0.52 20.89 -7.15
N LYS A 190 -0.03 21.84 -7.94
CA LYS A 190 1.35 22.33 -7.96
C LYS A 190 1.44 23.62 -7.17
#